data_AF-A0A3M1BIU5-F1
#
_entry.id   AF-A0A3M1BIU5-F1
#
_cell.length_a   1.000
_cell.length_b   1.000
_cell.length_c   1.000
_cell.angle_alpha   90.00
_cell.angle_beta   90.00
_cell.angle_gamma   90.00
#
_symmetry.space_group_name_H-M   'P 1'
#
loop_
_entity.id
_entity.type
_entity.pdbx_description
1 polymer ?
#
loop_
_entity_poly.entity_id
_entity_poly.type
_entity_poly.pdbx_seq_one_letter_code
_entity_poly.pdbx_strand_id
1 'polypeptide(L)'
;MRVGIVLGTKPISPLEFWVGVEEGQVVQLDDVLYVESLVGGQRVKYYGIVNEVHKFLEGAEFVYDAHLVSKGVIPVNVAYVAKVNITRIEPEVFAPPSPGDAVYRARGKEFEKALYYDQMKEKIPAGVDRNGNVVYVNYNFINGVEGAHVSISGMSGIATKTSYALFLLYSILEKAGDRDRVHGIIFNVKGKDLLWLDKKNKTLDEESRKIYEAMGLRAEPFRNVKFYVQPSNHDPHTPDCERLDRNVSPFYWSIREFAEEGLIRFMFTEGEEGVSNIHYVIDRVANKLYALAQNSPPGRLLDDFSRDIESLSDLENRLEEAIRDKEQNKSSELYRSWFGDAQTQTAYAFFRRFSRACMHVGRLIRESSSPPRWEENRLSVVDISGLH
;
A
#
# COMPACT_ATOMS: atom_id res chain seq x y z
N MET A 1 -5.96 26.19 26.04
CA MET A 1 -4.89 27.11 26.48
C MET A 1 -4.60 28.06 25.33
N ARG A 2 -4.57 29.36 25.60
CA ARG A 2 -4.26 30.38 24.61
C ARG A 2 -2.78 30.26 24.23
N VAL A 3 -2.48 30.32 22.93
CA VAL A 3 -1.12 30.20 22.39
C VAL A 3 -0.64 31.46 21.70
N GLY A 4 -1.54 32.38 21.36
CA GLY A 4 -1.19 33.58 20.60
C GLY A 4 -2.40 34.36 20.14
N ILE A 5 -2.17 35.23 19.16
CA ILE A 5 -3.20 36.04 18.49
C ILE A 5 -3.08 35.94 16.97
N VAL A 6 -4.18 36.19 16.27
CA VAL A 6 -4.16 36.37 14.81
C VAL A 6 -3.42 37.66 14.46
N LEU A 7 -2.40 37.59 13.61
CA LEU A 7 -1.62 38.76 13.20
C LEU A 7 -2.37 39.57 12.14
N GLY A 8 -2.50 40.88 12.39
CA GLY A 8 -2.96 41.86 11.40
C GLY A 8 -1.87 42.43 10.51
N THR A 9 -0.59 42.10 10.76
CA THR A 9 0.56 42.58 9.98
C THR A 9 0.77 41.82 8.68
N LYS A 10 0.01 40.73 8.48
CA LYS A 10 -0.02 39.93 7.25
C LYS A 10 -1.48 39.76 6.80
N PRO A 11 -1.75 39.55 5.50
CA PRO A 11 -3.09 39.26 5.01
C PRO A 11 -3.70 38.04 5.71
N ILE A 12 -4.98 38.15 6.04
CA ILE A 12 -5.78 37.08 6.66
C ILE A 12 -6.82 36.64 5.64
N SER A 13 -6.95 35.33 5.43
CA SER A 13 -7.99 34.76 4.58
C SER A 13 -8.84 33.76 5.38
N PRO A 14 -10.00 33.33 4.85
CA PRO A 14 -10.79 32.27 5.46
C PRO A 14 -10.10 30.89 5.45
N LEU A 15 -9.03 30.72 4.65
CA LEU A 15 -8.36 29.44 4.42
C LEU A 15 -6.96 29.36 5.05
N GLU A 16 -6.35 30.50 5.34
CA GLU A 16 -5.06 30.59 6.01
C GLU A 16 -4.89 31.92 6.75
N PHE A 17 -4.18 31.86 7.87
CA PHE A 17 -3.80 33.05 8.64
C PHE A 17 -2.48 32.85 9.38
N TRP A 18 -1.92 33.95 9.88
CA TRP A 18 -0.70 33.96 10.68
C TRP A 18 -1.01 34.19 12.15
N VAL A 19 -0.31 33.47 13.02
CA VAL A 19 -0.39 33.55 14.48
C VAL A 19 0.89 34.20 15.01
N GLY A 20 0.74 35.20 15.87
CA GLY A 20 1.80 35.70 16.73
C GLY A 20 1.77 34.90 18.01
N VAL A 21 2.77 34.06 18.22
CA VAL A 21 2.84 33.16 19.37
C VAL A 21 3.23 33.97 20.60
N GLU A 22 2.48 33.77 21.69
CA GLU A 22 2.73 34.46 22.96
C GLU A 22 4.02 34.00 23.63
N GLU A 23 4.59 34.90 24.44
CA GLU A 23 5.81 34.59 25.20
C GLU A 23 5.57 33.39 26.13
N GLY A 24 6.56 32.48 26.17
CA GLY A 24 6.48 31.23 26.93
C GLY A 24 5.62 30.14 26.28
N GLN A 25 4.93 30.41 25.16
CA GLN A 25 4.21 29.39 24.39
C GLN A 25 5.10 28.79 23.29
N VAL A 26 4.83 27.54 22.95
CA VAL A 26 5.55 26.80 21.90
C VAL A 26 4.53 26.24 20.92
N VAL A 27 4.62 26.66 19.66
CA VAL A 27 3.77 26.18 18.56
C VAL A 27 4.65 25.55 17.48
N GLN A 28 4.39 24.29 17.14
CA GLN A 28 5.23 23.53 16.23
C GLN A 28 4.49 23.18 14.94
N LEU A 29 5.23 22.71 13.93
CA LEU A 29 4.62 22.08 12.76
C LEU A 29 3.68 20.96 13.20
N ASP A 30 2.57 20.80 12.46
CA ASP A 30 1.52 19.82 12.70
C ASP A 30 0.65 20.06 13.96
N ASP A 31 0.93 21.12 14.76
CA ASP A 31 0.03 21.49 15.85
C ASP A 31 -1.34 21.92 15.28
N VAL A 32 -2.40 21.42 15.92
CA VAL A 32 -3.78 21.79 15.58
C VAL A 32 -4.21 22.95 16.47
N LEU A 33 -4.59 24.05 15.84
CA LEU A 33 -5.03 25.28 16.51
C LEU A 33 -6.47 25.62 16.13
N TYR A 34 -7.11 26.44 16.95
CA TYR A 34 -8.38 27.05 16.60
C TYR A 34 -8.46 28.51 17.06
N VAL A 35 -9.29 29.28 16.37
CA VAL A 35 -9.63 30.67 16.71
C VAL A 35 -11.15 30.82 16.74
N GLU A 36 -11.64 31.58 17.70
CA GLU A 36 -13.03 32.03 17.78
C GLU A 36 -13.10 33.51 17.39
N SER A 37 -13.84 33.82 16.32
CA SER A 37 -14.02 35.19 15.83
C SER A 37 -15.51 35.56 15.80
N LEU A 38 -15.80 36.86 15.86
CA LEU A 38 -17.15 37.39 15.68
C LEU A 38 -17.27 38.00 14.27
N VAL A 39 -17.93 37.28 13.37
CA VAL A 39 -18.15 37.72 11.98
C VAL A 39 -19.62 38.04 11.79
N GLY A 40 -19.93 39.29 11.41
CA GLY A 40 -21.32 39.69 11.13
C GLY A 40 -22.29 39.46 12.28
N GLY A 41 -21.81 39.51 13.54
CA GLY A 41 -22.60 39.23 14.74
C GLY A 41 -22.73 37.74 15.11
N GLN A 42 -22.17 36.83 14.32
CA GLN A 42 -22.16 35.39 14.58
C GLN A 42 -20.78 34.93 15.05
N ARG A 43 -20.75 34.04 16.05
CA ARG A 43 -19.48 33.40 16.47
C ARG A 43 -19.10 32.31 15.49
N VAL A 44 -17.89 32.40 14.96
CA VAL A 44 -17.32 31.45 13.99
C VAL A 44 -16.03 30.88 14.55
N LYS A 45 -15.92 29.56 14.55
CA LYS A 45 -14.72 28.81 14.89
C LYS A 45 -13.98 28.42 13.63
N TYR A 46 -12.69 28.68 13.60
CA TYR A 46 -11.80 28.25 12.54
C TYR A 46 -10.79 27.29 13.14
N TYR A 47 -10.71 26.09 12.60
CA TYR A 47 -9.74 25.07 13.01
C TYR A 47 -8.72 24.90 11.89
N GLY A 48 -7.45 24.74 12.25
CA GLY A 48 -6.40 24.55 11.26
C GLY A 48 -5.15 23.91 11.81
N ILE A 49 -4.26 23.55 10.89
CA ILE A 49 -2.99 22.89 11.15
C ILE A 49 -1.86 23.87 10.85
N VAL A 50 -0.87 23.91 11.73
CA VAL A 50 0.35 24.70 11.53
C VAL A 50 1.21 24.08 10.44
N ASN A 51 1.43 24.81 9.34
CA ASN A 51 2.25 24.35 8.21
C ASN A 51 3.61 25.04 8.11
N GLU A 52 3.77 26.22 8.70
CA GLU A 52 5.04 26.93 8.77
C GLU A 52 5.24 27.57 10.14
N VAL A 53 6.50 27.66 10.56
CA VAL A 53 6.90 28.23 11.84
C VAL A 53 8.18 29.02 11.66
N HIS A 54 8.20 30.28 12.10
CA HIS A 54 9.32 31.20 11.92
C HIS A 54 9.65 31.92 13.23
N LYS A 55 10.95 32.13 13.49
CA LYS A 55 11.44 33.02 14.55
C LYS A 55 12.45 34.01 13.98
N PHE A 56 12.31 35.27 14.33
CA PHE A 56 13.22 36.33 13.89
C PHE A 56 13.27 37.48 14.89
N LEU A 57 14.28 38.34 14.77
CA LEU A 57 14.43 39.54 15.60
C LEU A 57 13.66 40.70 14.96
N GLU A 58 12.73 41.32 15.69
CA GLU A 58 11.94 42.45 15.18
C GLU A 58 12.80 43.72 15.06
N GLY A 59 12.90 44.28 13.86
CA GLY A 59 13.65 45.53 13.64
C GLY A 59 15.18 45.40 13.66
N ALA A 60 15.71 44.17 13.64
CA ALA A 60 17.13 43.92 13.38
C ALA A 60 17.33 43.63 11.88
N GLU A 61 17.87 44.60 11.14
CA GLU A 61 18.06 44.50 9.69
C GLU A 61 19.47 44.02 9.33
N PHE A 62 20.48 44.23 10.20
CA PHE A 62 21.86 43.87 9.91
C PHE A 62 22.35 42.63 10.67
N VAL A 63 23.26 41.88 10.07
CA VAL A 63 23.84 40.65 10.66
C VAL A 63 24.52 40.91 12.01
N TYR A 64 25.14 42.08 12.19
CA TYR A 64 25.81 42.43 13.44
C TYR A 64 24.83 42.75 14.58
N ASP A 65 23.60 43.16 14.26
CA ASP A 65 22.56 43.44 15.25
C ASP A 65 22.20 42.18 16.04
N ALA A 66 22.15 41.02 15.38
CA ALA A 66 21.92 39.74 16.05
C ALA A 66 23.00 39.42 17.12
N HIS A 67 24.26 39.84 16.88
CA HIS A 67 25.36 39.66 17.83
C HIS A 67 25.28 40.64 19.01
N LEU A 68 24.79 41.86 18.76
CA LEU A 68 24.58 42.85 19.81
C LEU A 68 23.38 42.48 20.68
N VAL A 69 22.31 41.94 20.09
CA VAL A 69 21.13 41.44 20.81
C VAL A 69 21.48 40.23 21.67
N SER A 70 22.25 39.26 21.16
CA SER A 70 22.67 38.09 21.95
C SER A 70 23.55 38.45 23.16
N LYS A 71 24.24 39.60 23.10
CA LYS A 71 25.02 40.19 24.19
C LYS A 71 24.21 41.13 25.09
N GLY A 72 22.91 41.29 24.84
CA GLY A 72 22.02 42.18 25.60
C GLY A 72 22.30 43.67 25.42
N VAL A 73 23.01 44.06 24.35
CA VAL A 73 23.42 45.45 24.10
C VAL A 73 22.27 46.26 23.48
N ILE A 74 21.43 45.63 22.67
CA ILE A 74 20.27 46.27 22.04
C ILE A 74 19.01 45.49 22.45
N PRO A 75 17.96 46.17 22.95
CA PRO A 75 16.69 45.52 23.27
C PRO A 75 15.90 45.28 21.99
N VAL A 76 15.89 44.03 21.52
CA VAL A 76 15.08 43.60 20.37
C VAL A 76 14.16 42.45 20.79
N ASN A 77 12.91 42.48 20.35
CA ASN A 77 11.96 41.41 20.57
C ASN A 77 12.20 40.25 19.59
N VAL A 78 12.00 39.03 20.07
CA VAL A 78 11.95 37.85 19.20
C VAL A 78 10.51 37.65 18.73
N ALA A 79 10.23 37.93 17.46
CA ALA A 79 8.97 37.55 16.85
C ALA A 79 8.94 36.04 16.65
N TYR A 80 7.87 35.41 17.12
CA TYR A 80 7.58 34.00 16.89
C TYR A 80 6.24 33.89 16.19
N VAL A 81 6.26 33.45 14.93
CA VAL A 81 5.06 33.42 14.09
C VAL A 81 4.84 32.04 13.49
N ALA A 82 3.58 31.65 13.38
CA ALA A 82 3.17 30.39 12.78
C ALA A 82 2.11 30.63 11.70
N LYS A 83 2.23 29.97 10.56
CA LYS A 83 1.18 29.97 9.52
C LYS A 83 0.27 28.77 9.78
N VAL A 84 -1.04 29.03 9.73
CA VAL A 84 -2.08 28.03 9.97
C VAL A 84 -2.92 27.90 8.72
N ASN A 85 -3.04 26.67 8.20
CA ASN A 85 -3.96 26.32 7.13
C ASN A 85 -5.26 25.78 7.74
N ILE A 86 -6.39 26.38 7.38
CA ILE A 86 -7.71 26.01 7.89
C ILE A 86 -8.15 24.67 7.31
N THR A 87 -8.57 23.77 8.19
CA THR A 87 -9.19 22.49 7.83
C THR A 87 -10.71 22.56 7.93
N ARG A 88 -11.25 23.33 8.89
CA ARG A 88 -12.68 23.42 9.17
C ARG A 88 -13.10 24.80 9.64
N ILE A 89 -14.28 25.23 9.20
CA ILE A 89 -14.95 26.44 9.69
C ILE A 89 -16.33 26.04 10.23
N GLU A 90 -16.69 26.47 11.43
CA GLU A 90 -17.95 26.14 12.07
C GLU A 90 -18.56 27.37 12.77
N PRO A 91 -19.75 27.86 12.36
CA PRO A 91 -20.51 27.48 11.16
C PRO A 91 -19.78 27.91 9.87
N GLU A 92 -20.21 27.40 8.70
CA GLU A 92 -19.58 27.63 7.39
C GLU A 92 -19.72 29.08 6.88
N VAL A 93 -19.07 30.00 7.57
CA VAL A 93 -19.00 31.42 7.23
C VAL A 93 -17.59 31.71 6.72
N PHE A 94 -17.43 31.78 5.40
CA PHE A 94 -16.14 31.94 4.73
C PHE A 94 -15.63 33.40 4.73
N ALA A 95 -15.74 34.08 5.87
CA ALA A 95 -15.06 35.34 6.12
C ALA A 95 -13.77 35.07 6.92
N PRO A 96 -12.72 35.90 6.82
CA PRO A 96 -11.51 35.73 7.63
C PRO A 96 -11.77 36.05 9.11
N PRO A 97 -11.01 35.45 10.05
CA PRO A 97 -10.99 35.91 11.44
C PRO A 97 -10.42 37.34 11.54
N SER A 98 -10.64 38.00 12.66
CA SER A 98 -10.21 39.38 12.87
C SER A 98 -8.76 39.43 13.39
N PRO A 99 -7.97 40.44 13.00
CA PRO A 99 -6.71 40.74 13.66
C PRO A 99 -6.87 40.86 15.18
N GLY A 100 -5.99 40.22 15.94
CA GLY A 100 -5.99 40.24 17.41
C GLY A 100 -6.87 39.17 18.07
N ASP A 101 -7.66 38.40 17.31
CA ASP A 101 -8.43 37.30 17.86
C ASP A 101 -7.52 36.27 18.55
N ALA A 102 -7.95 35.77 19.70
CA ALA A 102 -7.17 34.83 20.49
C ALA A 102 -7.14 33.44 19.84
N VAL A 103 -5.94 32.88 19.72
CA VAL A 103 -5.69 31.56 19.15
C VAL A 103 -5.42 30.57 20.28
N TYR A 104 -6.00 29.38 20.18
CA TYR A 104 -5.92 28.34 21.18
C TYR A 104 -5.42 27.03 20.58
N ARG A 105 -4.70 26.23 21.38
CA ARG A 105 -4.40 24.85 20.98
C ARG A 105 -5.65 23.98 21.04
N ALA A 106 -5.96 23.27 19.97
CA ALA A 106 -7.06 22.32 19.92
C ALA A 106 -6.72 21.06 20.75
N ARG A 107 -7.62 20.69 21.65
CA ARG A 107 -7.52 19.48 22.48
C ARG A 107 -8.90 18.85 22.66
N GLY A 108 -8.96 17.55 22.93
CA GLY A 108 -10.21 16.82 23.16
C GLY A 108 -11.22 17.07 22.03
N LYS A 109 -12.43 17.53 22.36
CA LYS A 109 -13.49 17.79 21.38
C LYS A 109 -13.10 18.78 20.28
N GLU A 110 -12.29 19.79 20.57
CA GLU A 110 -11.87 20.77 19.57
C GLU A 110 -10.88 20.15 18.58
N PHE A 111 -10.02 19.24 19.03
CA PHE A 111 -9.11 18.47 18.17
C PHE A 111 -9.88 17.49 17.27
N GLU A 112 -10.86 16.79 17.85
CA GLU A 112 -11.74 15.89 17.09
C GLU A 112 -12.50 16.64 15.99
N LYS A 113 -13.04 17.83 16.29
CA LYS A 113 -13.72 18.68 15.30
C LYS A 113 -12.78 19.15 14.20
N ALA A 114 -11.57 19.60 14.56
CA ALA A 114 -10.58 20.10 13.61
C ALA A 114 -10.21 19.07 12.52
N LEU A 115 -10.21 17.78 12.88
CA LEU A 115 -9.88 16.66 12.00
C LEU A 115 -11.10 15.88 11.50
N TYR A 116 -12.31 16.43 11.68
CA TYR A 116 -13.59 15.84 11.27
C TYR A 116 -13.90 14.47 11.88
N TYR A 117 -13.34 14.15 13.05
CA TYR A 117 -13.59 12.87 13.72
C TYR A 117 -15.04 12.73 14.19
N ASP A 118 -15.77 13.82 14.38
CA ASP A 118 -17.21 13.83 14.67
C ASP A 118 -18.07 13.34 13.49
N GLN A 119 -17.56 13.40 12.26
CA GLN A 119 -18.25 12.95 11.05
C GLN A 119 -17.85 11.53 10.62
N MET A 120 -16.77 10.98 11.17
CA MET A 120 -16.31 9.63 10.85
C MET A 120 -17.25 8.60 11.49
N LYS A 121 -17.95 7.84 10.64
CA LYS A 121 -18.81 6.73 11.07
C LYS A 121 -18.01 5.61 11.73
N GLU A 122 -16.86 5.28 11.14
CA GLU A 122 -15.99 4.22 11.61
C GLU A 122 -14.54 4.68 11.58
N LYS A 123 -13.89 4.61 12.75
CA LYS A 123 -12.56 5.18 12.99
C LYS A 123 -11.53 4.07 13.14
N ILE A 124 -10.53 4.05 12.28
CA ILE A 124 -9.37 3.17 12.41
C ILE A 124 -8.18 4.00 12.91
N PRO A 125 -7.51 3.59 14.00
CA PRO A 125 -6.28 4.25 14.45
C PRO A 125 -5.20 4.19 13.36
N ALA A 126 -4.70 5.37 12.97
CA ALA A 126 -3.66 5.55 11.97
C ALA A 126 -2.31 6.00 12.56
N GLY A 127 -2.23 6.16 13.88
CA GLY A 127 -1.00 6.47 14.58
C GLY A 127 -1.24 7.43 15.74
N VAL A 128 -0.15 8.01 16.23
CA VAL A 128 -0.17 9.08 17.22
C VAL A 128 0.52 10.31 16.66
N ASP A 129 -0.02 11.49 16.98
CA ASP A 129 0.66 12.76 16.67
C ASP A 129 1.84 13.00 17.64
N ARG A 130 2.57 14.10 17.42
CA ARG A 130 3.71 14.49 18.28
C ARG A 130 3.31 14.86 19.71
N ASN A 131 2.04 15.14 19.94
CA ASN A 131 1.47 15.47 21.24
C ASN A 131 0.89 14.23 21.96
N GLY A 132 0.98 13.04 21.36
CA GLY A 132 0.47 11.78 21.90
C GLY A 132 -1.03 11.56 21.68
N ASN A 133 -1.71 12.41 20.88
CA ASN A 133 -3.10 12.18 20.51
C ASN A 133 -3.20 11.08 19.46
N VAL A 134 -4.19 10.21 19.58
CA VAL A 134 -4.47 9.20 18.55
C VAL A 134 -5.06 9.89 17.33
N VAL A 135 -4.46 9.61 16.17
CA VAL A 135 -4.94 10.04 14.87
C VAL A 135 -5.75 8.90 14.25
N TYR A 136 -6.92 9.23 13.69
CA TYR A 136 -7.81 8.28 13.06
C TYR A 136 -7.98 8.55 11.57
N VAL A 137 -8.23 7.49 10.81
CA VAL A 137 -8.74 7.53 9.43
C VAL A 137 -10.13 6.94 9.38
N ASN A 138 -10.96 7.44 8.46
CA ASN A 138 -12.30 6.90 8.25
C ASN A 138 -12.23 5.61 7.41
N TYR A 139 -12.73 4.51 7.97
CA TYR A 139 -12.65 3.19 7.34
C TYR A 139 -13.38 3.12 5.99
N ASN A 140 -14.45 3.91 5.81
CA ASN A 140 -15.22 3.94 4.56
C ASN A 140 -14.39 4.33 3.33
N PHE A 141 -13.32 5.12 3.51
CA PHE A 141 -12.41 5.50 2.42
C PHE A 141 -11.37 4.42 2.09
N ILE A 142 -11.30 3.38 2.91
CA ILE A 142 -10.32 2.28 2.78
C ILE A 142 -11.02 0.99 2.36
N ASN A 143 -12.22 0.71 2.88
CA ASN A 143 -12.93 -0.56 2.72
C ASN A 143 -13.71 -0.72 1.41
N GLY A 144 -13.72 0.29 0.54
CA GLY A 144 -14.42 0.28 -0.74
C GLY A 144 -15.78 0.97 -0.76
N VAL A 145 -16.30 1.46 0.38
CA VAL A 145 -17.63 2.12 0.43
C VAL A 145 -17.60 3.51 -0.20
N GLU A 146 -16.61 4.33 0.15
CA GLU A 146 -16.40 5.69 -0.38
C GLU A 146 -15.08 5.80 -1.16
N GLY A 147 -14.13 4.90 -0.88
CA GLY A 147 -12.84 4.76 -1.56
C GLY A 147 -12.22 3.41 -1.23
N ALA A 148 -11.19 2.99 -1.98
CA ALA A 148 -10.63 1.64 -1.86
C ALA A 148 -9.09 1.60 -1.91
N HIS A 149 -8.43 2.76 -1.86
CA HIS A 149 -7.00 2.85 -2.15
C HIS A 149 -6.27 3.76 -1.16
N VAL A 150 -5.13 3.26 -0.68
CA VAL A 150 -4.18 4.03 0.14
C VAL A 150 -2.83 3.98 -0.54
N SER A 151 -2.24 5.14 -0.79
CA SER A 151 -0.88 5.26 -1.31
C SER A 151 0.06 5.72 -0.20
N ILE A 152 1.10 4.93 0.07
CA ILE A 152 2.10 5.23 1.09
C ILE A 152 3.41 5.59 0.39
N SER A 153 3.76 6.87 0.41
CA SER A 153 4.99 7.40 -0.17
C SER A 153 5.96 7.87 0.93
N GLY A 154 7.24 7.98 0.59
CA GLY A 154 8.28 8.36 1.54
C GLY A 154 9.68 8.08 0.99
N MET A 155 10.70 8.72 1.59
CA MET A 155 12.10 8.53 1.19
C MET A 155 12.51 7.06 1.27
N SER A 156 13.19 6.57 0.23
CA SER A 156 13.67 5.18 0.18
C SER A 156 14.82 4.96 1.16
N GLY A 157 14.91 3.75 1.73
CA GLY A 157 15.98 3.35 2.65
C GLY A 157 15.65 3.48 4.13
N ILE A 158 14.58 4.20 4.48
CA ILE A 158 14.00 4.17 5.82
C ILE A 158 12.84 3.16 5.75
N ALA A 159 12.88 2.06 6.52
CA ALA A 159 11.89 0.97 6.48
C ALA A 159 10.48 1.38 6.97
N THR A 160 10.15 2.67 6.92
CA THR A 160 8.91 3.27 7.40
C THR A 160 7.71 2.92 6.53
N LYS A 161 7.88 2.77 5.21
CA LYS A 161 6.77 2.46 4.29
C LYS A 161 6.13 1.10 4.61
N THR A 162 6.94 0.04 4.61
CA THR A 162 6.47 -1.32 4.91
C THR A 162 5.95 -1.42 6.34
N SER A 163 6.67 -0.84 7.31
CA SER A 163 6.25 -0.86 8.72
C SER A 163 4.90 -0.16 8.92
N TYR A 164 4.68 1.00 8.28
CA TYR A 164 3.42 1.73 8.37
C TYR A 164 2.28 1.00 7.64
N ALA A 165 2.53 0.41 6.48
CA ALA A 165 1.54 -0.40 5.77
C ALA A 165 1.08 -1.60 6.61
N LEU A 166 2.04 -2.30 7.25
CA LEU A 166 1.74 -3.38 8.18
C LEU A 166 0.97 -2.90 9.41
N PHE A 167 1.38 -1.77 10.00
CA PHE A 167 0.66 -1.17 11.12
C PHE A 167 -0.79 -0.82 10.75
N LEU A 168 -1.02 -0.16 9.61
CA LEU A 168 -2.35 0.20 9.16
C LEU A 168 -3.22 -1.04 8.92
N LEU A 169 -2.65 -2.07 8.27
CA LEU A 169 -3.33 -3.35 8.08
C LEU A 169 -3.67 -4.02 9.42
N TYR A 170 -2.73 -4.01 10.37
CA TYR A 170 -2.96 -4.51 11.73
C TYR A 170 -4.10 -3.75 12.44
N SER A 171 -4.10 -2.43 12.36
CA SER A 171 -5.16 -1.59 12.91
C SER A 171 -6.52 -1.94 12.33
N ILE A 172 -6.61 -2.13 11.00
CA ILE A 172 -7.85 -2.54 10.33
C ILE A 172 -8.31 -3.92 10.85
N LEU A 173 -7.42 -4.92 10.84
CA LEU A 173 -7.74 -6.28 11.29
C LEU A 173 -8.12 -6.35 12.78
N GLU A 174 -7.68 -5.42 13.62
CA GLU A 174 -8.05 -5.41 15.04
C GLU A 174 -9.31 -4.57 15.34
N LYS A 175 -9.54 -3.48 14.60
CA LYS A 175 -10.53 -2.44 14.94
C LYS A 175 -11.72 -2.29 14.00
N ALA A 176 -11.65 -2.79 12.76
CA ALA A 176 -12.78 -2.70 11.86
C ALA A 176 -14.03 -3.38 12.45
N GLY A 177 -15.20 -2.78 12.27
CA GLY A 177 -16.48 -3.27 12.76
C GLY A 177 -16.88 -4.59 12.09
N ASP A 178 -16.40 -4.83 10.87
CA ASP A 178 -16.58 -6.04 10.08
C ASP A 178 -15.30 -6.90 10.00
N ARG A 179 -14.34 -6.70 10.91
CA ARG A 179 -13.01 -7.35 10.91
C ARG A 179 -12.98 -8.86 10.69
N ASP A 180 -14.07 -9.57 10.97
CA ASP A 180 -14.18 -11.03 10.77
C ASP A 180 -14.36 -11.40 9.29
N ARG A 181 -14.72 -10.42 8.44
CA ARG A 181 -14.84 -10.55 6.98
C ARG A 181 -13.65 -9.94 6.22
N VAL A 182 -12.73 -9.30 6.94
CA VAL A 182 -11.57 -8.64 6.35
C VAL A 182 -10.41 -9.63 6.28
N HIS A 183 -9.92 -9.85 5.06
CA HIS A 183 -8.75 -10.67 4.77
C HIS A 183 -7.63 -9.79 4.22
N GLY A 184 -6.42 -9.93 4.77
CA GLY A 184 -5.23 -9.28 4.26
C GLY A 184 -4.43 -10.22 3.36
N ILE A 185 -3.99 -9.73 2.21
CA ILE A 185 -3.03 -10.41 1.34
C ILE A 185 -1.83 -9.49 1.15
N ILE A 186 -0.63 -9.98 1.46
CA ILE A 186 0.62 -9.26 1.29
C ILE A 186 1.45 -9.97 0.23
N PHE A 187 1.75 -9.29 -0.88
CA PHE A 187 2.74 -9.76 -1.84
C PHE A 187 4.13 -9.29 -1.42
N ASN A 188 4.95 -10.20 -0.91
CA ASN A 188 6.32 -9.90 -0.51
C ASN A 188 7.24 -10.00 -1.73
N VAL A 189 7.81 -8.86 -2.15
CA VAL A 189 8.68 -8.76 -3.33
C VAL A 189 10.17 -8.70 -2.99
N LYS A 190 10.53 -8.48 -1.72
CA LYS A 190 11.93 -8.27 -1.33
C LYS A 190 12.21 -8.72 0.09
N GLY A 191 13.32 -9.46 0.24
CA GLY A 191 13.74 -9.98 1.54
C GLY A 191 12.78 -11.04 2.04
N LYS A 192 13.05 -11.57 3.24
CA LYS A 192 12.20 -12.61 3.85
C LYS A 192 11.51 -12.12 5.12
N ASP A 193 11.77 -10.90 5.60
CA ASP A 193 11.35 -10.40 6.93
C ASP A 193 9.83 -10.52 7.19
N LEU A 194 9.01 -10.40 6.13
CA LEU A 194 7.55 -10.55 6.21
C LEU A 194 7.10 -11.98 6.50
N LEU A 195 8.00 -12.96 6.45
CA LEU A 195 7.75 -14.34 6.86
C LEU A 195 7.78 -14.52 8.38
N TRP A 196 7.91 -13.46 9.20
CA TRP A 196 7.95 -13.53 10.66
C TRP A 196 6.88 -12.67 11.36
N LEU A 197 5.85 -12.23 10.64
CA LEU A 197 4.79 -11.35 11.15
C LEU A 197 3.96 -11.93 12.32
N ASP A 198 3.98 -13.24 12.52
CA ASP A 198 3.32 -13.94 13.63
C ASP A 198 4.26 -14.21 14.83
N LYS A 199 5.51 -13.71 14.80
CA LYS A 199 6.48 -13.85 15.89
C LYS A 199 6.55 -12.57 16.73
N LYS A 200 6.79 -12.74 18.03
CA LYS A 200 6.96 -11.61 18.96
C LYS A 200 8.21 -10.81 18.64
N ASN A 201 8.07 -9.49 18.62
CA ASN A 201 9.21 -8.60 18.52
C ASN A 201 9.99 -8.58 19.86
N LYS A 202 11.25 -9.00 19.83
CA LYS A 202 12.13 -9.05 21.01
C LYS A 202 12.53 -7.66 21.51
N THR A 203 12.48 -6.64 20.66
CA THR A 203 12.90 -5.26 20.99
C THR A 203 11.73 -4.34 21.32
N LEU A 204 10.51 -4.88 21.49
CA LEU A 204 9.35 -4.09 21.86
C LEU A 204 9.49 -3.58 23.30
N ASP A 205 9.69 -2.27 23.44
CA ASP A 205 9.79 -1.58 24.72
C ASP A 205 8.42 -1.18 25.29
N GLU A 206 8.43 -0.70 26.53
CA GLU A 206 7.21 -0.34 27.26
C GLU A 206 6.57 0.95 26.75
N GLU A 207 7.35 1.90 26.23
CA GLU A 207 6.83 3.11 25.62
C GLU A 207 6.02 2.79 24.36
N SER A 208 6.54 1.91 23.51
CA SER A 208 5.82 1.41 22.34
C SER A 208 4.54 0.70 22.75
N ARG A 209 4.55 -0.13 23.80
CA ARG A 209 3.31 -0.78 24.30
C ARG A 209 2.24 0.23 24.69
N LYS A 210 2.62 1.30 25.39
CA LYS A 210 1.69 2.39 25.77
C LYS A 210 1.10 3.09 24.55
N ILE A 211 1.88 3.25 23.47
CA ILE A 211 1.38 3.81 22.21
C ILE A 211 0.29 2.92 21.59
N TYR A 212 0.52 1.60 21.53
CA TYR A 212 -0.52 0.65 21.09
C TYR A 212 -1.76 0.71 21.98
N GLU A 213 -1.58 0.72 23.30
CA GLU A 213 -2.68 0.80 24.27
C GLU A 213 -3.49 2.09 24.12
N ALA A 214 -2.84 3.24 23.91
CA ALA A 214 -3.50 4.52 23.66
C ALA A 214 -4.39 4.46 22.41
N MET A 215 -3.97 3.76 21.37
CA MET A 215 -4.76 3.48 20.15
C MET A 215 -5.81 2.37 20.36
N GLY A 216 -5.87 1.78 21.54
CA GLY A 216 -6.70 0.62 21.87
C GLY A 216 -6.27 -0.67 21.16
N LEU A 217 -5.06 -0.72 20.61
CA LEU A 217 -4.50 -1.88 19.92
C LEU A 217 -3.70 -2.75 20.88
N ARG A 218 -3.61 -4.04 20.58
CA ARG A 218 -2.75 -4.97 21.32
C ARG A 218 -1.36 -4.95 20.70
N ALA A 219 -0.31 -4.83 21.51
CA ALA A 219 1.07 -4.91 21.04
C ALA A 219 1.53 -6.39 20.89
N GLU A 220 0.80 -7.14 20.06
CA GLU A 220 1.03 -8.56 19.79
C GLU A 220 1.22 -8.80 18.29
N PRO A 221 1.84 -9.93 17.88
CA PRO A 221 1.99 -10.28 16.48
C PRO A 221 0.66 -10.49 15.77
N PHE A 222 0.71 -10.53 14.44
CA PHE A 222 -0.44 -10.94 13.64
C PHE A 222 -0.89 -12.36 14.02
N ARG A 223 -2.21 -12.58 14.00
CA ARG A 223 -2.84 -13.86 14.32
C ARG A 223 -3.52 -14.43 13.09
N ASN A 224 -3.67 -15.75 13.04
CA ASN A 224 -4.23 -16.47 11.90
C ASN A 224 -3.54 -16.05 10.58
N VAL A 225 -2.22 -16.27 10.55
CA VAL A 225 -1.34 -15.93 9.43
C VAL A 225 -0.90 -17.19 8.71
N LYS A 226 -0.97 -17.18 7.38
CA LYS A 226 -0.37 -18.19 6.52
C LYS A 226 0.66 -17.57 5.61
N PHE A 227 1.79 -18.26 5.43
CA PHE A 227 2.88 -17.86 4.57
C PHE A 227 2.96 -18.83 3.39
N TYR A 228 2.73 -18.30 2.20
CA TYR A 228 2.86 -19.00 0.94
C TYR A 228 4.20 -18.63 0.34
N VAL A 229 5.07 -19.62 0.13
CA VAL A 229 6.39 -19.40 -0.45
C VAL A 229 6.59 -20.30 -1.68
N GLN A 230 7.60 -20.01 -2.47
CA GLN A 230 7.92 -20.87 -3.61
C GLN A 230 8.36 -22.26 -3.14
N PRO A 231 8.09 -23.32 -3.92
CA PRO A 231 8.65 -24.64 -3.64
C PRO A 231 10.16 -24.68 -3.96
N SER A 232 10.85 -25.59 -3.27
CA SER A 232 12.24 -25.94 -3.56
C SER A 232 12.39 -26.48 -4.98
N ASN A 233 13.62 -26.38 -5.51
CA ASN A 233 13.97 -26.98 -6.80
C ASN A 233 13.88 -28.51 -6.79
N HIS A 234 14.13 -29.15 -5.64
CA HIS A 234 14.25 -30.61 -5.54
C HIS A 234 12.96 -31.29 -5.13
N ASP A 235 12.17 -30.64 -4.27
CA ASP A 235 10.93 -31.19 -3.73
C ASP A 235 9.83 -30.13 -3.74
N PRO A 236 8.76 -30.31 -4.53
CA PRO A 236 7.59 -29.45 -4.56
C PRO A 236 6.92 -29.23 -3.19
N HIS A 237 7.00 -30.21 -2.29
CA HIS A 237 6.37 -30.13 -0.96
C HIS A 237 7.22 -29.39 0.07
N THR A 238 8.46 -29.05 -0.28
CA THR A 238 9.37 -28.32 0.60
C THR A 238 9.37 -26.82 0.27
N PRO A 239 9.05 -25.94 1.24
CA PRO A 239 9.19 -24.48 1.12
C PRO A 239 10.64 -24.01 0.82
N ASP A 240 10.83 -23.07 -0.11
CA ASP A 240 12.12 -22.42 -0.40
C ASP A 240 12.41 -21.23 0.54
N CYS A 241 12.44 -21.51 1.85
CA CYS A 241 12.78 -20.50 2.85
C CYS A 241 13.41 -21.11 4.11
N GLU A 242 14.02 -20.25 4.93
CA GLU A 242 14.65 -20.68 6.20
C GLU A 242 13.62 -21.13 7.24
N ARG A 243 12.37 -20.68 7.10
CA ARG A 243 11.30 -20.94 8.05
C ARG A 243 10.48 -22.15 7.62
N LEU A 244 10.63 -23.26 8.34
CA LEU A 244 9.92 -24.52 8.08
C LEU A 244 8.97 -24.86 9.24
N ASP A 245 7.90 -24.08 9.42
CA ASP A 245 6.84 -24.38 10.39
C ASP A 245 5.47 -24.51 9.73
N ARG A 246 4.47 -24.98 10.49
CA ARG A 246 3.11 -25.30 9.99
C ARG A 246 2.37 -24.15 9.29
N ASN A 247 2.77 -22.91 9.57
CA ASN A 247 2.16 -21.73 8.95
C ASN A 247 2.77 -21.45 7.57
N VAL A 248 3.89 -22.07 7.23
CA VAL A 248 4.56 -21.94 5.94
C VAL A 248 4.15 -23.11 5.04
N SER A 249 3.78 -22.82 3.82
CA SER A 249 3.46 -23.85 2.83
C SER A 249 3.93 -23.41 1.44
N PRO A 250 4.50 -24.34 0.64
CA PRO A 250 4.80 -24.03 -0.74
C PRO A 250 3.49 -23.82 -1.51
N PHE A 251 3.49 -22.91 -2.49
CA PHE A 251 2.37 -22.76 -3.41
C PHE A 251 2.77 -23.10 -4.84
N TYR A 252 1.89 -23.83 -5.53
CA TYR A 252 2.04 -24.26 -6.91
C TYR A 252 0.69 -24.74 -7.47
N TRP A 253 0.59 -24.81 -8.78
CA TRP A 253 -0.56 -25.28 -9.54
C TRP A 253 -0.18 -26.52 -10.34
N SER A 254 -1.17 -27.36 -10.61
CA SER A 254 -1.02 -28.41 -11.61
C SER A 254 -0.97 -27.82 -13.02
N ILE A 255 -0.32 -28.52 -13.96
CA ILE A 255 -0.36 -28.15 -15.38
C ILE A 255 -1.79 -28.12 -15.95
N ARG A 256 -2.68 -28.95 -15.39
CA ARG A 256 -4.10 -28.96 -15.73
C ARG A 256 -4.79 -27.67 -15.28
N GLU A 257 -4.63 -27.26 -14.02
CA GLU A 257 -5.21 -25.99 -13.55
C GLU A 257 -4.61 -24.79 -14.28
N PHE A 258 -3.33 -24.83 -14.59
CA PHE A 258 -2.69 -23.82 -15.44
C PHE A 258 -3.41 -23.65 -16.79
N ALA A 259 -3.85 -24.76 -17.38
CA ALA A 259 -4.63 -24.79 -18.61
C ALA A 259 -6.10 -24.37 -18.39
N GLU A 260 -6.77 -24.87 -17.36
CA GLU A 260 -8.18 -24.60 -17.05
C GLU A 260 -8.43 -23.14 -16.66
N GLU A 261 -7.56 -22.56 -15.83
CA GLU A 261 -7.66 -21.16 -15.37
C GLU A 261 -7.02 -20.18 -16.36
N GLY A 262 -6.42 -20.67 -17.45
CA GLY A 262 -5.81 -19.84 -18.48
C GLY A 262 -4.61 -19.03 -17.97
N LEU A 263 -3.86 -19.57 -17.00
CA LEU A 263 -2.77 -18.87 -16.30
C LEU A 263 -1.62 -18.47 -17.22
N ILE A 264 -1.49 -19.12 -18.39
CA ILE A 264 -0.51 -18.76 -19.43
C ILE A 264 -0.59 -17.28 -19.82
N ARG A 265 -1.77 -16.64 -19.72
CA ARG A 265 -1.95 -15.23 -20.04
C ARG A 265 -1.11 -14.31 -19.14
N PHE A 266 -0.92 -14.67 -17.87
CA PHE A 266 -0.14 -13.90 -16.90
C PHE A 266 1.38 -14.04 -17.09
N MET A 267 1.84 -14.96 -17.94
CA MET A 267 3.27 -15.09 -18.27
C MET A 267 3.76 -14.01 -19.23
N PHE A 268 2.86 -13.20 -19.78
CA PHE A 268 3.17 -12.13 -20.72
C PHE A 268 2.84 -10.79 -20.09
N THR A 269 3.84 -9.92 -19.98
CA THR A 269 3.63 -8.53 -19.58
C THR A 269 2.95 -7.78 -20.72
N GLU A 270 1.90 -7.01 -20.41
CA GLU A 270 1.35 -6.01 -21.31
C GLU A 270 2.46 -5.00 -21.65
N GLY A 271 3.05 -5.14 -22.83
CA GLY A 271 3.88 -4.10 -23.43
C GLY A 271 3.00 -3.32 -24.37
N GLU A 272 2.72 -2.06 -24.02
CA GLU A 272 2.07 -1.01 -24.82
C GLU A 272 0.83 -1.44 -25.64
N GLU A 273 -0.33 -1.00 -25.17
CA GLU A 273 -1.55 -0.69 -25.92
C GLU A 273 -1.53 -1.02 -27.43
N GLY A 274 -2.18 -2.12 -27.79
CA GLY A 274 -2.78 -2.31 -29.11
C GLY A 274 -1.85 -2.78 -30.24
N VAL A 275 -2.34 -3.76 -31.02
CA VAL A 275 -1.83 -4.13 -32.36
C VAL A 275 -0.63 -5.08 -32.41
N SER A 276 -0.19 -5.72 -31.31
CA SER A 276 0.69 -6.88 -31.49
C SER A 276 -0.13 -8.16 -31.77
N ASN A 277 0.08 -8.77 -32.95
CA ASN A 277 -0.50 -10.07 -33.34
C ASN A 277 -0.24 -11.20 -32.32
N ILE A 278 0.61 -10.96 -31.32
CA ILE A 278 0.90 -11.91 -30.26
C ILE A 278 -0.27 -12.12 -29.30
N HIS A 279 -1.13 -11.12 -29.05
CA HIS A 279 -2.30 -11.30 -28.18
C HIS A 279 -3.24 -12.36 -28.74
N TYR A 280 -3.45 -12.35 -30.06
CA TYR A 280 -4.18 -13.41 -30.76
C TYR A 280 -3.58 -14.79 -30.47
N VAL A 281 -2.24 -14.92 -30.53
CA VAL A 281 -1.56 -16.19 -30.24
C VAL A 281 -1.71 -16.60 -28.77
N ILE A 282 -1.58 -15.65 -27.84
CA ILE A 282 -1.76 -15.91 -26.40
C ILE A 282 -3.16 -16.45 -26.13
N ASP A 283 -4.20 -15.78 -26.63
CA ASP A 283 -5.58 -16.22 -26.44
C ASP A 283 -5.87 -17.54 -27.14
N ARG A 284 -5.30 -17.74 -28.33
CA ARG A 284 -5.47 -18.99 -29.07
C ARG A 284 -4.87 -20.18 -28.31
N VAL A 285 -3.62 -20.06 -27.84
CA VAL A 285 -2.96 -21.11 -27.07
C VAL A 285 -3.67 -21.33 -25.74
N ALA A 286 -4.08 -20.27 -25.05
CA ALA A 286 -4.81 -20.39 -23.80
C ALA A 286 -6.17 -21.08 -23.97
N ASN A 287 -6.93 -20.75 -25.01
CA ASN A 287 -8.20 -21.41 -25.33
C ASN A 287 -7.99 -22.87 -25.78
N LYS A 288 -6.89 -23.15 -26.48
CA LYS A 288 -6.50 -24.52 -26.84
C LYS A 288 -6.21 -25.34 -25.58
N LEU A 289 -5.41 -24.82 -24.67
CA LEU A 289 -5.10 -25.47 -23.39
C LEU A 289 -6.37 -25.73 -22.57
N TYR A 290 -7.27 -24.73 -22.48
CA TYR A 290 -8.57 -24.90 -21.85
C TYR A 290 -9.36 -26.06 -22.46
N ALA A 291 -9.48 -26.09 -23.80
CA ALA A 291 -10.18 -27.17 -24.50
C ALA A 291 -9.54 -28.54 -24.28
N LEU A 292 -8.20 -28.62 -24.26
CA LEU A 292 -7.49 -29.86 -23.93
C LEU A 292 -7.81 -30.32 -22.50
N ALA A 293 -7.85 -29.42 -21.52
CA ALA A 293 -8.16 -29.76 -20.15
C ALA A 293 -9.60 -30.28 -19.98
N GLN A 294 -10.58 -29.70 -20.69
CA GLN A 294 -11.96 -30.18 -20.69
C GLN A 294 -12.10 -31.59 -21.31
N ASN A 295 -11.28 -31.91 -22.31
CA ASN A 295 -11.30 -33.22 -22.98
C ASN A 295 -10.40 -34.27 -22.29
N SER A 296 -9.59 -33.88 -21.31
CA SER A 296 -8.63 -34.75 -20.64
C SER A 296 -9.23 -35.42 -19.39
N PRO A 297 -8.85 -36.68 -19.08
CA PRO A 297 -9.24 -37.35 -17.85
C PRO A 297 -8.85 -36.55 -16.59
N PRO A 298 -9.63 -36.63 -15.49
CA PRO A 298 -9.35 -35.89 -14.25
C PRO A 298 -7.90 -36.01 -13.78
N GLY A 299 -7.28 -34.88 -13.44
CA GLY A 299 -5.89 -34.81 -12.95
C GLY A 299 -4.81 -34.92 -14.03
N ARG A 300 -5.18 -35.15 -15.31
CA ARG A 300 -4.24 -35.20 -16.44
C ARG A 300 -4.56 -34.13 -17.47
N LEU A 301 -3.55 -33.79 -18.27
CA LEU A 301 -3.66 -32.92 -19.43
C LEU A 301 -3.05 -33.66 -20.63
N LEU A 302 -3.89 -33.99 -21.61
CA LEU A 302 -3.49 -34.69 -22.84
C LEU A 302 -3.53 -33.72 -24.02
N ASP A 303 -2.59 -33.89 -24.96
CA ASP A 303 -2.67 -33.22 -26.26
C ASP A 303 -3.63 -33.95 -27.23
N ASP A 304 -3.78 -33.40 -28.44
CA ASP A 304 -4.66 -33.97 -29.48
C ASP A 304 -4.30 -35.41 -29.89
N PHE A 305 -3.09 -35.86 -29.57
CA PHE A 305 -2.56 -37.19 -29.88
C PHE A 305 -2.54 -38.10 -28.64
N SER A 306 -3.24 -37.72 -27.57
CA SER A 306 -3.30 -38.46 -26.30
C SER A 306 -1.94 -38.62 -25.60
N ARG A 307 -1.00 -37.69 -25.84
CA ARG A 307 0.27 -37.62 -25.09
C ARG A 307 0.10 -36.72 -23.88
N ASP A 308 0.62 -37.14 -22.72
CA ASP A 308 0.60 -36.29 -21.53
C ASP A 308 1.47 -35.03 -21.70
N ILE A 309 0.97 -33.96 -21.09
CA ILE A 309 1.69 -32.72 -20.82
C ILE A 309 1.75 -32.62 -19.29
N GLU A 310 2.87 -32.98 -18.69
CA GLU A 310 3.03 -33.06 -17.22
C GLU A 310 3.70 -31.80 -16.65
N SER A 311 4.43 -31.06 -17.50
CA SER A 311 5.20 -29.88 -17.10
C SER A 311 5.13 -28.75 -18.13
N LEU A 312 5.58 -27.55 -17.74
CA LEU A 312 5.79 -26.46 -18.69
C LEU A 312 6.85 -26.79 -19.74
N SER A 313 7.86 -27.61 -19.39
CA SER A 313 8.87 -28.07 -20.35
C SER A 313 8.27 -28.99 -21.41
N ASP A 314 7.31 -29.84 -21.05
CA ASP A 314 6.58 -30.64 -22.04
C ASP A 314 5.76 -29.76 -22.97
N LEU A 315 5.05 -28.77 -22.41
CA LEU A 315 4.30 -27.80 -23.20
C LEU A 315 5.23 -27.02 -24.14
N GLU A 316 6.40 -26.58 -23.66
CA GLU A 316 7.44 -25.95 -24.48
C GLU A 316 7.86 -26.84 -25.65
N ASN A 317 8.14 -28.11 -25.39
CA ASN A 317 8.49 -29.09 -26.43
C ASN A 317 7.37 -29.27 -27.46
N ARG A 318 6.08 -29.30 -27.04
CA ARG A 318 4.93 -29.42 -27.96
C ARG A 318 4.77 -28.18 -28.84
N LEU A 319 4.97 -26.99 -28.28
CA LEU A 319 4.92 -25.74 -29.02
C LEU A 319 6.09 -25.65 -30.02
N GLU A 320 7.28 -26.09 -29.64
CA GLU A 320 8.44 -26.14 -30.53
C GLU A 320 8.24 -27.14 -31.67
N GLU A 321 7.72 -28.34 -31.38
CA GLU A 321 7.36 -29.36 -32.36
C GLU A 321 6.40 -28.79 -33.42
N ALA A 322 5.35 -28.08 -32.99
CA ALA A 322 4.39 -27.46 -33.87
C ALA A 322 5.00 -26.37 -34.78
N ILE A 323 5.94 -25.57 -34.26
CA ILE A 323 6.64 -24.55 -35.05
C ILE A 323 7.56 -25.20 -36.09
N ARG A 324 8.35 -26.21 -35.69
CA ARG A 324 9.25 -26.96 -36.59
C ARG A 324 8.49 -27.70 -37.69
N ASP A 325 7.33 -28.28 -37.36
CA ASP A 325 6.48 -28.95 -38.36
C ASP A 325 6.01 -27.98 -39.46
N LYS A 326 5.67 -26.73 -39.12
CA LYS A 326 5.31 -25.71 -40.14
C LYS A 326 6.46 -25.35 -41.08
N GLU A 327 7.70 -25.39 -40.61
CA GLU A 327 8.88 -25.11 -41.46
C GLU A 327 9.09 -26.19 -42.51
N GLN A 328 8.77 -27.45 -42.16
CA GLN A 328 8.88 -28.60 -43.05
C GLN A 328 7.62 -28.80 -43.91
N ASN A 329 6.45 -28.45 -43.38
CA ASN A 329 5.13 -28.65 -43.98
C ASN A 329 4.28 -27.37 -43.93
N LYS A 330 4.13 -26.71 -45.09
CA LYS A 330 3.32 -25.48 -45.21
C LYS A 330 1.84 -25.65 -44.84
N SER A 331 1.31 -26.87 -44.86
CA SER A 331 -0.07 -27.20 -44.47
C SER A 331 -0.18 -27.92 -43.13
N SER A 332 0.81 -27.77 -42.24
CA SER A 332 0.84 -28.35 -40.89
C SER A 332 -0.48 -28.16 -40.14
N GLU A 333 -1.18 -29.27 -39.86
CA GLU A 333 -2.37 -29.30 -39.01
C GLU A 333 -1.99 -29.08 -37.53
N LEU A 334 -0.83 -29.61 -37.12
CA LEU A 334 -0.28 -29.44 -35.77
C LEU A 334 -0.02 -27.96 -35.45
N TYR A 335 0.56 -27.21 -36.38
CA TYR A 335 0.73 -25.77 -36.21
C TYR A 335 -0.61 -25.05 -36.12
N ARG A 336 -1.56 -25.37 -37.02
CA ARG A 336 -2.88 -24.72 -37.01
C ARG A 336 -3.67 -25.03 -35.74
N SER A 337 -3.49 -26.20 -35.13
CA SER A 337 -4.16 -26.55 -33.89
C SER A 337 -3.70 -25.66 -32.73
N TRP A 338 -2.40 -25.36 -32.63
CA TRP A 338 -1.82 -24.51 -31.58
C TRP A 338 -1.88 -23.01 -31.88
N PHE A 339 -1.52 -22.59 -33.10
CA PHE A 339 -1.28 -21.19 -33.45
C PHE A 339 -2.29 -20.62 -34.45
N GLY A 340 -3.22 -21.45 -34.97
CA GLY A 340 -4.17 -21.04 -36.00
C GLY A 340 -3.46 -20.54 -37.27
N ASP A 341 -3.97 -19.43 -37.81
CA ASP A 341 -3.41 -18.79 -39.01
C ASP A 341 -2.32 -17.74 -38.70
N ALA A 342 -1.83 -17.71 -37.45
CA ALA A 342 -0.78 -16.77 -37.07
C ALA A 342 0.47 -16.92 -37.95
N GLN A 343 1.09 -15.79 -38.28
CA GLN A 343 2.38 -15.77 -38.97
C GLN A 343 3.44 -16.45 -38.12
N THR A 344 4.36 -17.21 -38.75
CA THR A 344 5.39 -17.98 -38.06
C THR A 344 6.27 -17.09 -37.17
N GLN A 345 6.56 -15.86 -37.60
CA GLN A 345 7.31 -14.88 -36.81
C GLN A 345 6.60 -14.51 -35.50
N THR A 346 5.26 -14.42 -35.52
CA THR A 346 4.44 -14.16 -34.32
C THR A 346 4.45 -15.35 -33.38
N ALA A 347 4.36 -16.59 -33.90
CA ALA A 347 4.48 -17.80 -33.09
C ALA A 347 5.87 -17.92 -32.45
N TYR A 348 6.95 -17.61 -33.17
CA TYR A 348 8.31 -17.55 -32.60
C TYR A 348 8.46 -16.47 -31.53
N ALA A 349 7.85 -15.29 -31.71
CA ALA A 349 7.87 -14.23 -30.71
C ALA A 349 7.13 -14.64 -29.42
N PHE A 350 5.99 -15.33 -29.57
CA PHE A 350 5.28 -15.97 -28.45
C PHE A 350 6.16 -17.02 -27.76
N PHE A 351 6.68 -17.98 -28.52
CA PHE A 351 7.47 -19.10 -28.00
C PHE A 351 8.69 -18.62 -27.21
N ARG A 352 9.46 -17.65 -27.74
CA ARG A 352 10.61 -17.08 -27.04
C ARG A 352 10.24 -16.43 -25.70
N ARG A 353 9.11 -15.73 -25.63
CA ARG A 353 8.63 -15.09 -24.39
C ARG A 353 8.12 -16.14 -23.40
N PHE A 354 7.40 -17.15 -23.89
CA PHE A 354 6.93 -18.29 -23.10
C PHE A 354 8.10 -19.06 -22.47
N SER A 355 9.10 -19.44 -23.29
CA SER A 355 10.32 -20.13 -22.84
C SER A 355 11.06 -19.34 -21.76
N ARG A 356 11.22 -18.02 -21.95
CA ARG A 356 11.83 -17.16 -20.94
C ARG A 356 11.04 -17.14 -19.63
N ALA A 357 9.73 -17.03 -19.70
CA ALA A 357 8.88 -17.03 -18.52
C ALA A 357 8.92 -18.39 -17.79
N CYS A 358 9.01 -19.52 -18.50
CA CYS A 358 9.13 -20.86 -17.90
C CYS A 358 10.32 -20.97 -16.95
N MET A 359 11.43 -20.27 -17.21
CA MET A 359 12.58 -20.26 -16.30
C MET A 359 12.27 -19.66 -14.92
N HIS A 360 11.32 -18.72 -14.83
CA HIS A 360 10.95 -18.03 -13.59
C HIS A 360 9.76 -18.69 -12.89
N VAL A 361 8.74 -19.12 -13.65
CA VAL A 361 7.50 -19.67 -13.09
C VAL A 361 7.45 -21.20 -13.09
N GLY A 362 8.44 -21.88 -13.67
CA GLY A 362 8.46 -23.35 -13.77
C GLY A 362 8.39 -24.05 -12.42
N ARG A 363 8.85 -23.40 -11.34
CA ARG A 363 8.71 -23.93 -9.97
C ARG A 363 7.26 -23.96 -9.48
N LEU A 364 6.44 -23.05 -9.98
CA LEU A 364 5.05 -22.90 -9.58
C LEU A 364 4.12 -23.87 -10.31
N ILE A 365 4.58 -24.56 -11.35
CA ILE A 365 3.78 -25.56 -12.08
C ILE A 365 4.36 -26.95 -11.83
N ARG A 366 3.57 -27.82 -11.23
CA ARG A 366 3.97 -29.16 -10.74
C ARG A 366 2.92 -30.21 -11.12
N GLU A 367 3.19 -31.47 -10.81
CA GLU A 367 2.24 -32.58 -11.06
C GLU A 367 0.99 -32.46 -10.18
N SER A 368 1.15 -31.99 -8.95
CA SER A 368 0.06 -31.77 -7.99
C SER A 368 -0.25 -30.28 -7.83
N SER A 369 -1.28 -29.98 -7.04
CA SER A 369 -1.81 -28.64 -6.83
C SER A 369 -1.81 -28.27 -5.35
N SER A 370 -1.37 -27.05 -5.05
CA SER A 370 -1.43 -26.43 -3.72
C SER A 370 -1.53 -24.89 -3.86
N PRO A 371 -2.61 -24.34 -4.44
CA PRO A 371 -2.77 -22.91 -4.62
C PRO A 371 -2.93 -22.19 -3.28
N PRO A 372 -2.57 -20.89 -3.20
CA PRO A 372 -2.80 -20.10 -1.99
C PRO A 372 -4.30 -20.02 -1.64
N ARG A 373 -4.69 -20.52 -0.47
CA ARG A 373 -6.05 -20.41 0.07
C ARG A 373 -6.12 -19.26 1.05
N TRP A 374 -6.19 -18.05 0.52
CA TRP A 374 -6.06 -16.84 1.33
C TRP A 374 -7.30 -16.57 2.17
N GLU A 375 -8.46 -17.04 1.74
CA GLU A 375 -9.77 -16.90 2.39
C GLU A 375 -9.85 -17.67 3.72
N GLU A 376 -9.06 -18.73 3.89
CA GLU A 376 -9.04 -19.53 5.12
C GLU A 376 -8.31 -18.82 6.27
N ASN A 377 -7.59 -17.73 5.99
CA ASN A 377 -6.69 -17.06 6.91
C ASN A 377 -7.04 -15.57 7.04
N ARG A 378 -6.79 -14.95 8.20
CA ARG A 378 -7.00 -13.49 8.34
C ARG A 378 -5.93 -12.71 7.61
N LEU A 379 -4.70 -13.24 7.57
CA LEU A 379 -3.58 -12.66 6.85
C LEU A 379 -2.86 -13.73 6.06
N SER A 380 -2.64 -13.48 4.78
CA SER A 380 -1.84 -14.31 3.90
C SER A 380 -0.66 -13.51 3.38
N VAL A 381 0.56 -14.03 3.54
CA VAL A 381 1.76 -13.46 2.92
C VAL A 381 2.17 -14.38 1.77
N VAL A 382 2.16 -13.85 0.56
CA VAL A 382 2.60 -14.55 -0.65
C VAL A 382 3.98 -14.04 -1.01
N ASP A 383 5.00 -14.87 -0.82
CA ASP A 383 6.39 -14.54 -1.11
C ASP A 383 6.71 -14.79 -2.58
N ILE A 384 6.85 -13.69 -3.31
CA ILE A 384 7.25 -13.67 -4.73
C ILE A 384 8.66 -13.11 -4.91
N SER A 385 9.40 -12.90 -3.82
CA SER A 385 10.75 -12.33 -3.85
C SER A 385 11.75 -13.17 -4.66
N GLY A 386 11.54 -14.48 -4.77
CA GLY A 386 12.37 -15.38 -5.60
C GLY A 386 12.04 -15.40 -7.09
N LEU A 387 11.00 -14.68 -7.54
CA LEU A 387 10.63 -14.59 -8.97
C LEU A 387 11.45 -13.54 -9.74
N HIS A 388 12.18 -12.68 -9.02
CA HIS A 388 12.91 -11.53 -9.57
C HIS A 388 14.39 -11.82 -9.87
#